data_AF-A0A2G6G5X9-F1
#
_entry.id   AF-A0A2G6G5X9-F1
#
_cell.length_a   1.000
_cell.length_b   1.000
_cell.length_c   1.000
_cell.angle_alpha   90.00
_cell.angle_beta   90.00
_cell.angle_gamma   90.00
#
_symmetry.space_group_name_H-M   'P 1'
#
loop_
_entity.id
_entity.type
_entity.pdbx_description
1 polymer ?
#
loop_
_entity_poly.entity_id
_entity_poly.type
_entity_poly.pdbx_seq_one_letter_code
_entity_poly.pdbx_strand_id
1 'polypeptide(L)'
;MSKMEALKEAVDACIHTFSTQFGMELTVDGMPGVPDPAGIAYGSSLALTNDEITYQYCTVFDARTTDKLTRTLFAMDEDEELTLEDIGDATNEIPNVAAGVWKSMREKSANESYQLGLPIFLRGNSWITYFPRGVNAISQKLKGPDGVRLQVVLIWRHGGIAGGIQPMTTSTTAATGMNLPTQVLREAVKAVVQTCSVQMGLELEVDPNPSDPREALVEYGSAIALTAEDGGWQLAIMASKATCEDLTRALFAMEEDEEPEMADMADAIGEIANVAAGVLKASRAESGQAVQLGLPLFMEGGGCIEFFASGIQGMAQTVRGKGDLEAHVIIIWQEG
;
A
#
# COMPACT_ATOMS: atom_id res chain seq x y z
N MET A 1 21.35 -1.13 -15.67
CA MET A 1 21.21 0.33 -15.79
C MET A 1 21.49 0.99 -14.43
N SER A 2 21.93 2.25 -14.39
CA SER A 2 22.24 2.92 -13.12
C SER A 2 20.96 3.42 -12.43
N LYS A 3 20.95 3.36 -11.09
CA LYS A 3 19.84 3.88 -10.26
C LYS A 3 19.58 5.38 -10.51
N MET A 4 20.61 6.11 -10.90
CA MET A 4 20.53 7.52 -11.27
C MET A 4 19.76 7.75 -12.57
N GLU A 5 19.90 6.86 -13.56
CA GLU A 5 19.13 6.92 -14.79
C GLU A 5 17.65 6.63 -14.51
N ALA A 6 17.36 5.61 -13.69
CA ALA A 6 15.99 5.30 -13.27
C ALA A 6 15.33 6.50 -12.55
N LEU A 7 16.04 7.13 -11.61
CA LEU A 7 15.54 8.36 -10.95
C LEU A 7 15.36 9.51 -11.94
N LYS A 8 16.32 9.72 -12.84
CA LYS A 8 16.22 10.81 -13.84
C LYS A 8 14.98 10.63 -14.71
N GLU A 9 14.74 9.43 -15.21
CA GLU A 9 13.53 9.13 -15.97
C GLU A 9 12.27 9.31 -15.12
N ALA A 10 12.31 8.95 -13.83
CA ALA A 10 11.17 9.12 -12.92
C ALA A 10 10.82 10.61 -12.72
N VAL A 11 11.85 11.45 -12.65
CA VAL A 11 11.74 12.91 -12.60
C VAL A 11 11.22 13.47 -13.92
N ASP A 12 11.78 13.04 -15.05
CA ASP A 12 11.36 13.49 -16.38
C ASP A 12 9.88 13.12 -16.63
N ALA A 13 9.45 11.93 -16.21
CA ALA A 13 8.06 11.49 -16.27
C ALA A 13 7.13 12.34 -15.38
N CYS A 14 7.59 12.71 -14.17
CA CYS A 14 6.86 13.63 -13.30
C CYS A 14 6.70 15.00 -13.94
N ILE A 15 7.80 15.61 -14.40
CA ILE A 15 7.79 16.92 -15.07
C ILE A 15 6.86 16.90 -16.29
N HIS A 16 6.95 15.87 -17.12
CA HIS A 16 6.07 15.70 -18.28
C HIS A 16 4.59 15.61 -17.90
N THR A 17 4.28 14.87 -16.84
CA THR A 17 2.91 14.72 -16.34
C THR A 17 2.37 16.06 -15.86
N PHE A 18 3.15 16.83 -15.09
CA PHE A 18 2.74 18.14 -14.60
C PHE A 18 2.55 19.17 -15.71
N SER A 19 3.45 19.19 -16.71
CA SER A 19 3.31 20.07 -17.87
C SER A 19 2.06 19.72 -18.68
N THR A 20 1.78 18.43 -18.89
CA THR A 20 0.65 17.97 -19.72
C THR A 20 -0.71 18.09 -19.02
N GLN A 21 -0.81 17.64 -17.77
CA GLN A 21 -2.07 17.59 -17.02
C GLN A 21 -2.43 18.94 -16.39
N PHE A 22 -1.43 19.69 -15.91
CA PHE A 22 -1.66 20.90 -15.13
C PHE A 22 -1.16 22.18 -15.81
N GLY A 23 -0.51 22.08 -16.98
CA GLY A 23 0.17 23.22 -17.59
C GLY A 23 1.28 23.80 -16.71
N MET A 24 1.81 23.01 -15.78
CA MET A 24 2.81 23.45 -14.80
C MET A 24 4.22 23.05 -15.23
N GLU A 25 5.06 24.06 -15.43
CA GLU A 25 6.48 23.87 -15.73
C GLU A 25 7.27 23.65 -14.43
N LEU A 26 7.59 22.40 -14.15
CA LEU A 26 8.45 22.01 -13.03
C LEU A 26 9.93 22.04 -13.42
N THR A 27 10.78 22.39 -12.46
CA THR A 27 12.23 22.38 -12.62
C THR A 27 12.89 21.66 -11.45
N VAL A 28 14.04 21.04 -11.73
CA VAL A 28 14.87 20.38 -10.73
C VAL A 28 15.39 21.38 -9.70
N ASP A 29 15.23 21.07 -8.42
CA ASP A 29 15.71 21.88 -7.30
C ASP A 29 16.85 21.19 -6.53
N GLY A 30 18.08 21.51 -6.92
CA GLY A 30 19.29 20.93 -6.33
C GLY A 30 19.62 19.53 -6.87
N MET A 31 20.56 18.85 -6.20
CA MET A 31 21.04 17.54 -6.60
C MET A 31 20.19 16.42 -6.00
N PRO A 32 20.15 15.23 -6.63
CA PRO A 32 19.57 14.04 -6.02
C PRO A 32 20.17 13.74 -4.65
N GLY A 33 19.34 13.27 -3.73
CA GLY A 33 19.74 13.00 -2.35
C GLY A 33 18.80 12.06 -1.61
N VAL A 34 19.03 11.93 -0.30
CA VAL A 34 18.15 11.15 0.60
C VAL A 34 16.77 11.84 0.66
N PRO A 35 15.66 11.08 0.68
CA PRO A 35 14.32 11.65 0.89
C PRO A 35 14.27 12.60 2.08
N ASP A 36 13.60 13.73 1.94
CA ASP A 36 13.58 14.79 2.96
C ASP A 36 12.19 14.88 3.60
N PRO A 37 12.00 14.42 4.85
CA PRO A 37 10.71 14.46 5.53
C PRO A 37 10.23 15.88 5.85
N ALA A 38 11.11 16.88 5.77
CA ALA A 38 10.79 18.24 6.18
C ALA A 38 9.74 18.87 5.24
N GLY A 39 8.60 19.23 5.82
CA GLY A 39 7.52 19.93 5.11
C GLY A 39 6.60 19.03 4.30
N ILE A 40 6.80 17.71 4.29
CA ILE A 40 5.85 16.77 3.65
C ILE A 40 4.58 16.68 4.48
N ALA A 41 3.44 16.91 3.83
CA ALA A 41 2.12 16.75 4.42
C ALA A 41 1.37 15.57 3.79
N TYR A 42 1.57 15.34 2.50
CA TYR A 42 0.87 14.30 1.74
C TYR A 42 1.81 13.68 0.72
N GLY A 43 1.49 12.48 0.28
CA GLY A 43 2.16 11.84 -0.83
C GLY A 43 1.33 10.69 -1.36
N SER A 44 1.81 10.11 -2.45
CA SER A 44 1.29 8.84 -2.93
C SER A 44 2.42 8.00 -3.49
N SER A 45 2.21 6.70 -3.44
CA SER A 45 3.23 5.70 -3.74
C SER A 45 2.61 4.55 -4.50
N LEU A 46 3.32 4.03 -5.50
CA LEU A 46 2.89 2.86 -6.25
C LEU A 46 4.08 1.97 -6.58
N ALA A 47 3.81 0.67 -6.65
CA ALA A 47 4.81 -0.32 -7.00
C ALA A 47 4.92 -0.47 -8.53
N LEU A 48 6.14 -0.65 -9.03
CA LEU A 48 6.45 -1.06 -10.37
C LEU A 48 7.31 -2.32 -10.29
N THR A 49 6.75 -3.45 -10.68
CA THR A 49 7.37 -4.77 -10.46
C THR A 49 7.70 -5.44 -11.78
N ASN A 50 8.90 -6.03 -11.86
CA ASN A 50 9.26 -7.01 -12.86
C ASN A 50 10.06 -8.16 -12.20
N ASP A 51 10.50 -9.12 -13.00
CA ASP A 51 11.18 -10.33 -12.50
C ASP A 51 12.52 -10.06 -11.81
N GLU A 52 13.17 -8.92 -12.08
CA GLU A 52 14.50 -8.59 -11.59
C GLU A 52 14.51 -7.55 -10.47
N ILE A 53 13.58 -6.60 -10.51
CA ILE A 53 13.57 -5.41 -9.66
C ILE A 53 12.16 -4.90 -9.43
N THR A 54 11.91 -4.54 -8.18
CA THR A 54 10.73 -3.78 -7.79
C THR A 54 11.16 -2.36 -7.47
N TYR A 55 10.50 -1.41 -8.09
CA TYR A 55 10.58 0.00 -7.73
C TYR A 55 9.32 0.43 -6.99
N GLN A 56 9.48 1.31 -6.02
CA GLN A 56 8.37 2.10 -5.49
C GLN A 56 8.56 3.54 -5.98
N TYR A 57 7.64 4.00 -6.80
CA TYR A 57 7.59 5.37 -7.29
C TYR A 57 6.71 6.18 -6.35
N CYS A 58 7.25 7.23 -5.74
CA CYS A 58 6.48 8.11 -4.87
C CYS A 58 6.60 9.57 -5.28
N THR A 59 5.51 10.30 -5.15
CA THR A 59 5.48 11.77 -5.18
C THR A 59 5.01 12.28 -3.84
N VAL A 60 5.73 13.27 -3.29
CA VAL A 60 5.42 13.84 -1.98
C VAL A 60 5.37 15.35 -2.05
N PHE A 61 4.48 15.94 -1.26
CA PHE A 61 4.04 17.31 -1.39
C PHE A 61 3.98 17.99 -0.02
N ASP A 62 4.23 19.30 0.01
CA ASP A 62 3.82 20.13 1.15
C ASP A 62 2.32 20.44 1.09
N ALA A 63 1.74 20.83 2.22
CA ALA A 63 0.29 21.06 2.33
C ALA A 63 -0.23 22.10 1.33
N ARG A 64 0.58 23.15 1.07
CA ARG A 64 0.22 24.21 0.13
C ARG A 64 0.18 23.71 -1.31
N THR A 65 1.14 22.87 -1.68
CA THR A 65 1.21 22.27 -3.01
C THR A 65 0.05 21.31 -3.20
N THR A 66 -0.25 20.48 -2.20
CA THR A 66 -1.41 19.57 -2.25
C THR A 66 -2.71 20.34 -2.45
N ASP A 67 -3.00 21.37 -1.65
CA ASP A 67 -4.22 22.18 -1.78
C ASP A 67 -4.36 22.76 -3.20
N LYS A 68 -3.28 23.36 -3.72
CA LYS A 68 -3.28 23.91 -5.08
C LYS A 68 -3.55 22.85 -6.15
N LEU A 69 -2.93 21.67 -6.03
CA LEU A 69 -3.08 20.60 -7.02
C LEU A 69 -4.46 19.97 -6.99
N THR A 70 -5.01 19.72 -5.80
CA THR A 70 -6.39 19.25 -5.63
C THR A 70 -7.38 20.21 -6.26
N ARG A 71 -7.28 21.51 -5.93
CA ARG A 71 -8.17 22.53 -6.52
C ARG A 71 -8.03 22.62 -8.03
N THR A 72 -6.80 22.56 -8.55
CA THR A 72 -6.56 22.61 -10.00
C THR A 72 -7.15 21.40 -10.70
N LEU A 73 -6.99 20.19 -10.13
CA LEU A 73 -7.47 18.95 -10.74
C LEU A 73 -9.01 18.91 -10.81
N PHE A 74 -9.68 19.35 -9.74
CA PHE A 74 -11.14 19.34 -9.65
C PHE A 74 -11.81 20.66 -10.07
N ALA A 75 -11.03 21.62 -10.57
CA ALA A 75 -11.50 22.96 -10.94
C ALA A 75 -12.30 23.65 -9.82
N MET A 76 -11.85 23.49 -8.57
CA MET A 76 -12.47 24.06 -7.38
C MET A 76 -12.10 25.53 -7.22
N ASP A 77 -13.04 26.33 -6.72
CA ASP A 77 -12.79 27.74 -6.38
C ASP A 77 -11.87 27.87 -5.16
N GLU A 78 -11.25 29.04 -4.95
CA GLU A 78 -10.29 29.24 -3.82
C GLU A 78 -10.94 29.13 -2.44
N ASP A 79 -12.24 29.42 -2.33
CA ASP A 79 -13.01 29.40 -1.08
C ASP A 79 -13.73 28.07 -0.82
N GLU A 80 -13.68 27.12 -1.77
CA GLU A 80 -14.26 25.79 -1.59
C GLU A 80 -13.46 24.99 -0.54
N GLU A 81 -14.14 24.27 0.34
CA GLU A 81 -13.48 23.45 1.37
C GLU A 81 -12.97 22.14 0.74
N LEU A 82 -11.67 21.86 0.87
CA LEU A 82 -11.11 20.57 0.45
C LEU A 82 -11.43 19.50 1.47
N THR A 83 -12.00 18.39 1.02
CA THR A 83 -12.10 17.18 1.83
C THR A 83 -10.82 16.36 1.73
N LEU A 84 -10.64 15.44 2.68
CA LEU A 84 -9.55 14.47 2.60
C LEU A 84 -9.71 13.49 1.42
N GLU A 85 -10.94 13.27 0.95
CA GLU A 85 -11.23 12.44 -0.22
C GLU A 85 -10.70 13.12 -1.49
N ASP A 86 -11.01 14.41 -1.68
CA ASP A 86 -10.47 15.21 -2.79
C ASP A 86 -8.93 15.21 -2.77
N ILE A 87 -8.33 15.39 -1.60
CA ILE A 87 -6.87 15.34 -1.44
C ILE A 87 -6.33 13.96 -1.81
N GLY A 88 -6.97 12.89 -1.34
CA GLY A 88 -6.58 11.52 -1.63
C GLY A 88 -6.59 11.20 -3.12
N ASP A 89 -7.71 11.51 -3.79
CA ASP A 89 -7.91 11.26 -5.21
C ASP A 89 -6.91 12.05 -6.06
N ALA A 90 -6.76 13.36 -5.79
CA ALA A 90 -5.81 14.19 -6.53
C ALA A 90 -4.36 13.76 -6.33
N THR A 91 -4.00 13.40 -5.10
CA THR A 91 -2.64 12.96 -4.77
C THR A 91 -2.31 11.60 -5.38
N ASN A 92 -3.30 10.71 -5.56
CA ASN A 92 -3.13 9.39 -6.18
C ASN A 92 -3.07 9.43 -7.71
N GLU A 93 -3.82 10.33 -8.35
CA GLU A 93 -3.87 10.40 -9.82
C GLU A 93 -2.52 10.84 -10.42
N ILE A 94 -1.84 11.79 -9.76
CA ILE A 94 -0.57 12.33 -10.22
C ILE A 94 0.53 11.26 -10.40
N PRO A 95 0.91 10.48 -9.36
CA PRO A 95 1.91 9.45 -9.51
C PRO A 95 1.41 8.30 -10.39
N ASN A 96 0.11 8.00 -10.43
CA ASN A 96 -0.43 6.97 -11.31
C ASN A 96 -0.10 7.28 -12.79
N VAL A 97 -0.41 8.50 -13.25
CA VAL A 97 -0.08 8.95 -14.61
C VAL A 97 1.44 9.02 -14.80
N ALA A 98 2.17 9.61 -13.85
CA ALA A 98 3.62 9.77 -13.96
C ALA A 98 4.36 8.43 -13.99
N ALA A 99 3.91 7.43 -13.24
CA ALA A 99 4.46 6.09 -13.28
C ALA A 99 4.12 5.34 -14.56
N GLY A 100 2.93 5.57 -15.14
CA GLY A 100 2.61 5.07 -16.48
C GLY A 100 3.55 5.62 -17.55
N VAL A 101 3.84 6.92 -17.50
CA VAL A 101 4.83 7.58 -18.37
C VAL A 101 6.23 7.00 -18.13
N TRP A 102 6.63 6.87 -16.86
CA TRP A 102 7.93 6.30 -16.48
C TRP A 102 8.10 4.87 -16.99
N LYS A 103 7.10 4.01 -16.78
CA LYS A 103 7.06 2.64 -17.32
C LYS A 103 7.28 2.63 -18.83
N SER A 104 6.57 3.49 -19.58
CA SER A 104 6.74 3.59 -21.04
C SER A 104 8.15 4.04 -21.43
N MET A 105 8.76 4.93 -20.65
CA MET A 105 10.16 5.34 -20.85
C MET A 105 11.11 4.15 -20.63
N ARG A 106 10.94 3.39 -19.54
CA ARG A 106 11.75 2.18 -19.24
C ARG A 106 11.65 1.12 -20.33
N GLU A 107 10.45 0.87 -20.82
CA GLU A 107 10.22 -0.11 -21.89
C GLU A 107 11.00 0.28 -23.16
N LYS A 108 11.04 1.58 -23.49
CA LYS A 108 11.75 2.09 -24.67
C LYS A 108 13.26 2.23 -24.48
N SER A 109 13.72 2.71 -23.33
CA SER A 109 15.13 3.05 -23.09
C SER A 109 15.95 1.85 -22.58
N ALA A 110 15.30 0.96 -21.84
CA ALA A 110 15.93 -0.14 -21.13
C ALA A 110 15.48 -1.54 -21.58
N ASN A 111 14.43 -1.62 -22.42
CA ASN A 111 13.74 -2.88 -22.73
C ASN A 111 13.26 -3.61 -21.46
N GLU A 112 12.80 -2.84 -20.47
CA GLU A 112 12.26 -3.35 -19.21
C GLU A 112 10.74 -3.17 -19.20
N SER A 113 10.01 -4.25 -18.95
CA SER A 113 8.56 -4.21 -18.77
C SER A 113 8.22 -4.30 -17.28
N TYR A 114 7.30 -3.45 -16.82
CA TYR A 114 6.85 -3.43 -15.43
C TYR A 114 5.34 -3.60 -15.35
N GLN A 115 4.86 -4.30 -14.33
CA GLN A 115 3.48 -4.23 -13.87
C GLN A 115 3.33 -3.04 -12.92
N LEU A 116 2.27 -2.26 -13.09
CA LEU A 116 1.93 -1.15 -12.20
C LEU A 116 1.00 -1.67 -11.10
N GLY A 117 1.37 -1.46 -9.85
CA GLY A 117 0.48 -1.60 -8.71
C GLY A 117 -0.44 -0.39 -8.56
N LEU A 118 -1.42 -0.50 -7.66
CA LEU A 118 -2.33 0.59 -7.36
C LEU A 118 -1.65 1.68 -6.51
N PRO A 119 -2.03 2.95 -6.68
CA PRO A 119 -1.52 4.04 -5.86
C PRO A 119 -2.04 3.95 -4.43
N ILE A 120 -1.15 4.22 -3.48
CA ILE A 120 -1.41 4.27 -2.04
C ILE A 120 -1.28 5.72 -1.61
N PHE A 121 -2.37 6.29 -1.08
CA PHE A 121 -2.35 7.62 -0.49
C PHE A 121 -1.64 7.61 0.87
N LEU A 122 -0.77 8.59 1.09
CA LEU A 122 0.07 8.70 2.27
C LEU A 122 -0.14 10.07 2.92
N ARG A 123 -0.42 10.07 4.23
CA ARG A 123 -0.62 11.28 5.02
C ARG A 123 0.51 11.46 6.02
N GLY A 124 0.95 12.70 6.20
CA GLY A 124 2.06 13.07 7.06
C GLY A 124 3.42 12.67 6.49
N ASN A 125 4.45 12.84 7.31
CA ASN A 125 5.84 12.57 6.95
C ASN A 125 6.45 11.37 7.68
N SER A 126 5.72 10.70 8.57
CA SER A 126 6.26 9.60 9.37
C SER A 126 6.81 8.47 8.49
N TRP A 127 6.07 8.06 7.45
CA TRP A 127 6.45 6.98 6.55
C TRP A 127 7.78 7.22 5.80
N ILE A 128 8.09 8.46 5.41
CA ILE A 128 9.32 8.76 4.66
C ILE A 128 10.57 8.74 5.55
N THR A 129 10.39 8.90 6.88
CA THR A 129 11.50 8.83 7.84
C THR A 129 12.08 7.42 8.01
N TYR A 130 11.42 6.40 7.45
CA TYR A 130 11.88 5.01 7.49
C TYR A 130 12.88 4.65 6.39
N PHE A 131 12.83 5.31 5.23
CA PHE A 131 13.73 5.00 4.12
C PHE A 131 15.24 5.20 4.42
N PRO A 132 15.66 6.19 5.24
CA PRO A 132 17.06 6.31 5.64
C PRO A 132 17.61 5.09 6.41
N ARG A 133 16.77 4.17 6.90
CA ARG A 133 17.14 3.08 7.83
C ARG A 133 17.28 1.71 7.15
N GLY A 134 17.93 1.65 6.00
CA GLY A 134 18.30 0.39 5.35
C GLY A 134 17.47 0.02 4.12
N VAL A 135 16.63 0.94 3.64
CA VAL A 135 15.95 0.81 2.35
C VAL A 135 16.74 1.57 1.29
N ASN A 136 16.91 0.99 0.09
CA ASN A 136 17.54 1.70 -1.00
C ASN A 136 16.58 2.77 -1.55
N ALA A 137 16.79 4.03 -1.18
CA ALA A 137 15.97 5.14 -1.65
C ALA A 137 16.83 6.32 -2.12
N ILE A 138 16.37 6.98 -3.17
CA ILE A 138 16.93 8.22 -3.67
C ILE A 138 15.79 9.15 -4.07
N SER A 139 16.03 10.45 -4.00
CA SER A 139 15.00 11.44 -4.29
C SER A 139 15.54 12.62 -5.06
N GLN A 140 14.64 13.33 -5.74
CA GLN A 140 14.92 14.59 -6.39
C GLN A 140 13.81 15.58 -6.06
N LYS A 141 14.18 16.74 -5.50
CA LYS A 141 13.25 17.84 -5.26
C LYS A 141 12.98 18.57 -6.56
N LEU A 142 11.73 18.98 -6.75
CA LEU A 142 11.24 19.79 -7.86
C LEU A 142 10.55 21.05 -7.32
N LYS A 143 10.64 22.12 -8.09
CA LYS A 143 9.93 23.38 -7.83
C LYS A 143 9.19 23.84 -9.08
N GLY A 144 8.02 24.43 -8.87
CA GLY A 144 7.17 24.97 -9.91
C GLY A 144 6.75 26.42 -9.65
N PRO A 145 5.84 26.95 -10.48
CA PRO A 145 5.26 28.27 -10.30
C PRO A 145 4.48 28.39 -8.99
N ASP A 146 4.32 29.64 -8.53
CA ASP A 146 3.57 30.01 -7.31
C ASP A 146 3.97 29.28 -6.04
N GLY A 147 5.22 28.80 -5.99
CA GLY A 147 5.75 28.11 -4.82
C GLY A 147 5.37 26.65 -4.71
N VAL A 148 4.88 26.02 -5.79
CA VAL A 148 4.72 24.56 -5.88
C VAL A 148 6.07 23.88 -5.58
N ARG A 149 6.05 22.93 -4.65
CA ARG A 149 7.21 22.14 -4.24
C ARG A 149 6.81 20.70 -4.05
N LEU A 150 7.59 19.80 -4.63
CA LEU A 150 7.39 18.37 -4.45
C LEU A 150 8.71 17.64 -4.53
N GLN A 151 8.71 16.37 -4.15
CA GLN A 151 9.85 15.49 -4.29
C GLN A 151 9.41 14.18 -4.96
N VAL A 152 10.17 13.76 -5.96
CA VAL A 152 10.06 12.42 -6.54
C VAL A 152 10.99 11.53 -5.73
N VAL A 153 10.46 10.44 -5.19
CA VAL A 153 11.22 9.46 -4.40
C VAL A 153 11.14 8.13 -5.12
N LEU A 154 12.31 7.55 -5.40
CA LEU A 154 12.43 6.23 -5.98
C LEU A 154 13.07 5.30 -4.95
N ILE A 155 12.34 4.28 -4.56
CA ILE A 155 12.81 3.20 -3.71
C ILE A 155 12.96 1.96 -4.59
N TRP A 156 13.96 1.11 -4.33
CA TRP A 156 14.10 -0.10 -5.13
C TRP A 156 14.66 -1.30 -4.36
N ARG A 157 14.43 -2.47 -4.94
CA ARG A 157 14.95 -3.74 -4.46
C ARG A 157 15.33 -4.64 -5.62
N HIS A 158 16.56 -5.15 -5.61
CA HIS A 158 17.00 -6.15 -6.59
C HIS A 158 16.63 -7.56 -6.12
N GLY A 159 16.19 -8.39 -7.07
CA GLY A 159 16.36 -9.84 -7.13
C GLY A 159 16.08 -10.63 -5.85
N GLY A 160 14.93 -11.27 -5.82
CA GLY A 160 14.69 -12.45 -4.99
C GLY A 160 13.44 -13.18 -5.45
N ILE A 161 13.61 -14.33 -6.13
CA ILE A 161 12.74 -15.47 -5.82
C ILE A 161 12.82 -15.61 -4.29
N ALA A 162 11.68 -15.75 -3.62
CA ALA A 162 11.53 -15.82 -2.16
C ALA A 162 12.39 -16.96 -1.53
N GLY A 163 13.70 -16.72 -1.44
CA GLY A 163 14.70 -17.58 -0.85
C GLY A 163 15.28 -16.86 0.35
N GLY A 164 14.61 -17.05 1.49
CA GLY A 164 14.93 -16.61 2.86
C GLY A 164 16.16 -15.73 3.09
N ILE A 165 15.92 -14.47 3.45
CA ILE A 165 16.88 -13.65 4.19
C ILE A 165 16.59 -13.81 5.69
N GLN A 166 17.63 -14.08 6.50
CA GLN A 166 17.53 -14.11 7.96
C GLN A 166 17.28 -12.70 8.53
N PRO A 167 16.22 -12.50 9.34
CA PRO A 167 15.98 -11.22 9.99
C PRO A 167 17.00 -10.97 11.10
N MET A 168 17.62 -9.79 11.11
CA MET A 168 18.28 -9.26 12.31
C MET A 168 17.20 -8.70 13.24
N THR A 169 16.79 -9.49 14.23
CA THR A 169 15.84 -9.06 15.26
C THR A 169 16.52 -8.18 16.30
N THR A 170 15.97 -7.00 16.54
CA THR A 170 16.17 -6.25 17.79
C THR A 170 15.00 -6.57 18.72
N SER A 171 15.29 -7.05 19.93
CA SER A 171 14.23 -7.36 20.89
C SER A 171 13.64 -6.07 21.43
N THR A 172 12.32 -5.95 21.36
CA THR A 172 11.59 -4.82 21.97
C THR A 172 10.65 -5.38 23.03
N THR A 173 10.77 -4.85 24.24
CA THR A 173 10.05 -5.30 25.43
C THR A 173 8.64 -4.70 25.41
N ALA A 174 7.61 -5.54 25.58
CA ALA A 174 6.21 -5.12 25.54
C ALA A 174 5.81 -4.25 26.75
N ALA A 175 5.17 -3.11 26.50
CA ALA A 175 4.52 -2.29 27.52
C ALA A 175 3.06 -2.74 27.74
N THR A 176 2.59 -2.62 28.98
CA THR A 176 1.29 -3.10 29.48
C THR A 176 0.29 -1.95 29.62
N GLY A 177 -0.53 -1.75 28.60
CA GLY A 177 -1.82 -1.05 28.62
C GLY A 177 -2.78 -1.85 27.73
N MET A 178 -4.10 -1.82 27.95
CA MET A 178 -5.02 -2.58 27.09
C MET A 178 -4.81 -2.20 25.62
N ASN A 179 -4.22 -3.14 24.87
CA ASN A 179 -3.58 -2.90 23.58
C ASN A 179 -4.65 -2.66 22.51
N LEU A 180 -4.86 -1.39 22.15
CA LEU A 180 -5.60 -0.95 20.96
C LEU A 180 -5.36 -1.88 19.74
N PRO A 181 -4.13 -2.35 19.45
CA PRO A 181 -3.89 -3.32 18.38
C PRO A 181 -4.65 -4.64 18.49
N THR A 182 -4.79 -5.19 19.70
CA THR A 182 -5.50 -6.47 19.91
C THR A 182 -7.00 -6.33 19.68
N GLN A 183 -7.58 -5.17 20.03
CA GLN A 183 -9.00 -4.90 19.74
C GLN A 183 -9.22 -4.75 18.24
N VAL A 184 -8.38 -3.96 17.56
CA VAL A 184 -8.47 -3.78 16.09
C VAL A 184 -8.32 -5.11 15.37
N LEU A 185 -7.38 -5.96 15.78
CA LEU A 185 -7.25 -7.32 15.24
C LEU A 185 -8.52 -8.14 15.41
N ARG A 186 -9.13 -8.13 16.60
CA ARG A 186 -10.37 -8.88 16.85
C ARG A 186 -11.53 -8.38 15.98
N GLU A 187 -11.66 -7.06 15.82
CA GLU A 187 -12.67 -6.45 14.95
C GLU A 187 -12.43 -6.82 13.48
N ALA A 188 -11.17 -6.79 13.03
CA ALA A 188 -10.78 -7.18 11.68
C ALA A 188 -11.06 -8.67 11.40
N VAL A 189 -10.72 -9.56 12.33
CA VAL A 189 -11.00 -10.99 12.22
C VAL A 189 -12.50 -11.24 12.13
N LYS A 190 -13.29 -10.59 12.99
CA LYS A 190 -14.75 -10.67 12.93
C LYS A 190 -15.27 -10.19 11.56
N ALA A 191 -14.72 -9.10 11.03
CA ALA A 191 -15.08 -8.59 9.72
C ALA A 191 -14.78 -9.57 8.59
N VAL A 192 -13.60 -10.21 8.59
CA VAL A 192 -13.24 -11.23 7.60
C VAL A 192 -14.15 -12.46 7.70
N VAL A 193 -14.38 -12.99 8.91
CA VAL A 193 -15.29 -14.12 9.12
C VAL A 193 -16.70 -13.80 8.63
N GLN A 194 -17.20 -12.59 8.93
CA GLN A 194 -18.51 -12.13 8.47
C GLN A 194 -18.56 -12.00 6.95
N THR A 195 -17.53 -11.42 6.32
CA THR A 195 -17.43 -11.31 4.86
C THR A 195 -17.49 -12.70 4.21
N CYS A 196 -16.73 -13.66 4.73
CA CYS A 196 -16.70 -15.02 4.18
C CYS A 196 -18.02 -15.76 4.35
N SER A 197 -18.67 -15.64 5.51
CA SER A 197 -19.98 -16.25 5.75
C SER A 197 -21.07 -15.63 4.87
N VAL A 198 -21.09 -14.30 4.72
CA VAL A 198 -22.13 -13.60 3.95
C VAL A 198 -21.95 -13.73 2.44
N GLN A 199 -20.72 -13.52 1.93
CA GLN A 199 -20.46 -13.48 0.48
C GLN A 199 -20.29 -14.88 -0.12
N MET A 200 -19.71 -15.81 0.64
CA MET A 200 -19.31 -17.12 0.12
C MET A 200 -20.01 -18.29 0.82
N GLY A 201 -20.81 -18.04 1.87
CA GLY A 201 -21.41 -19.11 2.68
C GLY A 201 -20.36 -19.95 3.43
N LEU A 202 -19.16 -19.40 3.63
CA LEU A 202 -18.05 -20.09 4.28
C LEU A 202 -18.05 -19.80 5.78
N GLU A 203 -18.19 -20.86 6.58
CA GLU A 203 -18.04 -20.80 8.02
C GLU A 203 -16.56 -20.95 8.37
N LEU A 204 -16.02 -19.93 9.07
CA LEU A 204 -14.62 -19.89 9.50
C LEU A 204 -14.52 -19.92 11.02
N GLU A 205 -13.66 -20.79 11.53
CA GLU A 205 -13.28 -20.89 12.94
C GLU A 205 -12.03 -20.06 13.21
N VAL A 206 -12.00 -19.33 14.32
CA VAL A 206 -10.87 -18.47 14.69
C VAL A 206 -9.96 -19.22 15.65
N ASP A 207 -8.67 -19.32 15.33
CA ASP A 207 -7.69 -19.90 16.25
C ASP A 207 -7.63 -19.09 17.57
N PRO A 208 -7.42 -19.72 18.72
CA PRO A 208 -7.62 -19.05 20.01
C PRO A 208 -6.59 -17.96 20.33
N ASN A 209 -5.41 -18.00 19.70
CA ASN A 209 -4.30 -17.11 20.04
C ASN A 209 -3.77 -16.40 18.79
N PRO A 210 -3.62 -15.06 18.83
CA PRO A 210 -2.86 -14.35 17.83
C PRO A 210 -1.41 -14.85 17.77
N SER A 211 -0.84 -14.83 16.57
CA SER A 211 0.55 -15.20 16.29
C SER A 211 1.34 -14.00 15.74
N ASP A 212 2.65 -14.20 15.62
CA ASP A 212 3.49 -13.29 14.87
C ASP A 212 3.22 -13.47 13.36
N PRO A 213 2.90 -12.40 12.60
CA PRO A 213 2.67 -12.52 11.17
C PRO A 213 3.85 -13.09 10.38
N ARG A 214 5.07 -13.03 10.93
CA ARG A 214 6.28 -13.61 10.34
C ARG A 214 6.34 -15.13 10.43
N GLU A 215 5.50 -15.73 11.27
CA GLU A 215 5.37 -17.18 11.41
C GLU A 215 4.30 -17.77 10.46
N ALA A 216 3.51 -16.92 9.80
CA ALA A 216 2.48 -17.34 8.87
C ALA A 216 3.10 -17.89 7.57
N LEU A 217 2.66 -19.06 7.13
CA LEU A 217 3.05 -19.65 5.84
C LEU A 217 2.12 -19.10 4.76
N VAL A 218 2.54 -18.01 4.13
CA VAL A 218 1.72 -17.28 3.16
C VAL A 218 2.42 -17.22 1.80
N GLU A 219 1.62 -17.38 0.75
CA GLU A 219 2.07 -17.26 -0.64
C GLU A 219 1.38 -16.12 -1.36
N TYR A 220 0.11 -15.83 -1.04
CA TYR A 220 -0.65 -14.78 -1.68
C TYR A 220 -1.51 -14.05 -0.65
N GLY A 221 -1.93 -12.85 -0.99
CA GLY A 221 -2.90 -12.13 -0.17
C GLY A 221 -3.24 -10.76 -0.70
N SER A 222 -4.10 -10.06 0.04
CA SER A 222 -4.40 -8.67 -0.21
C SER A 222 -4.32 -7.86 1.06
N ALA A 223 -3.81 -6.63 0.97
CA ALA A 223 -3.76 -5.68 2.05
C ALA A 223 -4.46 -4.38 1.68
N ILE A 224 -5.12 -3.77 2.65
CA ILE A 224 -5.82 -2.49 2.48
C ILE A 224 -5.48 -1.58 3.65
N ALA A 225 -5.12 -0.34 3.32
CA ALA A 225 -4.80 0.68 4.31
C ALA A 225 -6.08 1.21 4.97
N LEU A 226 -6.05 1.39 6.28
CA LEU A 226 -7.08 2.05 7.08
C LEU A 226 -6.45 3.26 7.76
N THR A 227 -6.92 4.46 7.45
CA THR A 227 -6.37 5.70 8.00
C THR A 227 -7.39 6.36 8.91
N ALA A 228 -6.99 6.69 10.14
CA ALA A 228 -7.75 7.46 11.11
C ALA A 228 -7.02 8.76 11.45
N GLU A 229 -7.64 9.62 12.25
CA GLU A 229 -7.03 10.88 12.68
C GLU A 229 -5.80 10.67 13.58
N ASP A 230 -5.85 9.64 14.43
CA ASP A 230 -4.87 9.29 15.46
C ASP A 230 -3.89 8.19 15.04
N GLY A 231 -3.95 7.71 13.80
CA GLY A 231 -3.04 6.68 13.29
C GLY A 231 -3.57 5.96 12.07
N GLY A 232 -2.92 4.85 11.72
CA GLY A 232 -3.35 4.00 10.62
C GLY A 232 -2.97 2.56 10.84
N TRP A 233 -3.73 1.68 10.20
CA TRP A 233 -3.51 0.25 10.17
C TRP A 233 -3.46 -0.23 8.73
N GLN A 234 -2.88 -1.40 8.51
CA GLN A 234 -3.20 -2.19 7.32
C GLN A 234 -3.89 -3.46 7.76
N LEU A 235 -5.02 -3.75 7.12
CA LEU A 235 -5.67 -5.05 7.18
C LEU A 235 -5.14 -5.87 6.03
N ALA A 236 -4.56 -7.02 6.31
CA ALA A 236 -4.19 -7.99 5.30
C ALA A 236 -4.90 -9.33 5.51
N ILE A 237 -5.22 -9.98 4.41
CA ILE A 237 -5.73 -11.35 4.36
C ILE A 237 -4.73 -12.13 3.50
N MET A 238 -4.06 -13.09 4.11
CA MET A 238 -2.95 -13.82 3.49
C MET A 238 -3.17 -15.31 3.64
N ALA A 239 -2.85 -16.10 2.62
CA ALA A 239 -3.01 -17.55 2.66
C ALA A 239 -2.03 -18.26 1.71
N SER A 240 -2.10 -19.60 1.71
CA SER A 240 -1.44 -20.43 0.69
C SER A 240 -2.10 -20.24 -0.69
N LYS A 241 -1.42 -20.64 -1.78
CA LYS A 241 -2.01 -20.60 -3.12
C LYS A 241 -3.33 -21.39 -3.18
N ALA A 242 -3.31 -22.62 -2.66
CA ALA A 242 -4.47 -23.50 -2.66
C ALA A 242 -5.66 -22.87 -1.93
N THR A 243 -5.43 -22.25 -0.78
CA THR A 243 -6.48 -21.53 -0.06
C THR A 243 -6.99 -20.29 -0.83
N CYS A 244 -6.10 -19.52 -1.46
CA CYS A 244 -6.54 -18.39 -2.27
C CYS A 244 -7.37 -18.83 -3.49
N GLU A 245 -7.02 -19.95 -4.13
CA GLU A 245 -7.83 -20.56 -5.17
C GLU A 245 -9.20 -21.02 -4.64
N ASP A 246 -9.25 -21.69 -3.49
CA ASP A 246 -10.51 -22.14 -2.87
C ASP A 246 -11.44 -20.96 -2.55
N LEU A 247 -10.88 -19.86 -2.02
CA LEU A 247 -11.63 -18.62 -1.78
C LEU A 247 -12.12 -17.99 -3.08
N THR A 248 -11.30 -18.01 -4.13
CA THR A 248 -11.65 -17.48 -5.45
C THR A 248 -12.81 -18.26 -6.07
N ARG A 249 -12.73 -19.60 -6.04
CA ARG A 249 -13.82 -20.47 -6.52
C ARG A 249 -15.11 -20.22 -5.75
N ALA A 250 -15.02 -20.11 -4.43
CA ALA A 250 -16.18 -19.86 -3.58
C ALA A 250 -16.82 -18.49 -3.89
N LEU A 251 -16.02 -17.44 -4.09
CA LEU A 251 -16.50 -16.09 -4.39
C LEU A 251 -17.15 -15.98 -5.77
N PHE A 252 -16.55 -16.58 -6.79
CA PHE A 252 -17.06 -16.55 -8.16
C PHE A 252 -18.01 -17.70 -8.52
N ALA A 253 -18.36 -18.54 -7.54
CA ALA A 253 -19.20 -19.73 -7.71
C ALA A 253 -18.72 -20.65 -8.85
N MET A 254 -17.40 -20.87 -8.90
CA MET A 254 -16.73 -21.76 -9.84
C MET A 254 -16.89 -23.23 -9.41
N GLU A 255 -16.68 -24.16 -10.34
CA GLU A 255 -16.67 -25.60 -10.04
C GLU A 255 -15.41 -25.99 -9.24
N GLU A 256 -15.47 -27.08 -8.47
CA GLU A 256 -14.39 -27.50 -7.55
C GLU A 256 -13.06 -27.82 -8.28
N ASP A 257 -13.14 -28.29 -9.53
CA ASP A 257 -11.99 -28.63 -10.37
C ASP A 257 -11.57 -27.51 -11.33
N GLU A 258 -12.25 -26.37 -11.31
CA GLU A 258 -11.90 -25.21 -12.13
C GLU A 258 -10.66 -24.51 -11.55
N GLU A 259 -9.66 -24.22 -12.38
CA GLU A 259 -8.44 -23.53 -11.97
C GLU A 259 -8.60 -22.02 -12.19
N PRO A 260 -8.62 -21.18 -11.13
CA PRO A 260 -8.74 -19.73 -11.29
C PRO A 260 -7.50 -19.13 -11.96
N GLU A 261 -7.71 -18.13 -12.81
CA GLU A 261 -6.60 -17.34 -13.33
C GLU A 261 -6.02 -16.43 -12.23
N MET A 262 -4.77 -16.02 -12.38
CA MET A 262 -4.11 -15.13 -11.41
C MET A 262 -4.85 -13.79 -11.26
N ALA A 263 -5.44 -13.28 -12.35
CA ALA A 263 -6.24 -12.06 -12.31
C ALA A 263 -7.51 -12.25 -11.47
N ASP A 264 -8.22 -13.37 -11.64
CA ASP A 264 -9.39 -13.70 -10.85
C ASP A 264 -9.04 -13.85 -9.37
N MET A 265 -7.91 -14.51 -9.07
CA MET A 265 -7.43 -14.64 -7.69
C MET A 265 -7.09 -13.27 -7.07
N ALA A 266 -6.43 -12.39 -7.82
CA ALA A 266 -6.13 -11.04 -7.36
C ALA A 266 -7.39 -10.22 -7.06
N ASP A 267 -8.37 -10.28 -7.95
CA ASP A 267 -9.66 -9.61 -7.80
C ASP A 267 -10.45 -10.19 -6.62
N ALA A 268 -10.52 -11.52 -6.49
CA ALA A 268 -11.27 -12.17 -5.42
C ALA A 268 -10.70 -11.87 -4.03
N ILE A 269 -9.40 -12.04 -3.84
CA ILE A 269 -8.76 -11.76 -2.54
C ILE A 269 -8.78 -10.25 -2.24
N GLY A 270 -8.64 -9.42 -3.28
CA GLY A 270 -8.83 -7.97 -3.20
C GLY A 270 -10.21 -7.58 -2.70
N GLU A 271 -11.26 -8.19 -3.25
CA GLU A 271 -12.65 -7.92 -2.87
C GLU A 271 -12.95 -8.38 -1.45
N ILE A 272 -12.46 -9.56 -1.03
CA ILE A 272 -12.62 -10.02 0.36
C ILE A 272 -11.99 -9.01 1.33
N ALA A 273 -10.77 -8.54 1.05
CA ALA A 273 -10.10 -7.54 1.88
C ALA A 273 -10.86 -6.20 1.90
N ASN A 274 -11.35 -5.76 0.75
CA ASN A 274 -12.11 -4.52 0.60
C ASN A 274 -13.44 -4.55 1.39
N VAL A 275 -14.23 -5.63 1.25
CA VAL A 275 -15.49 -5.80 1.97
C VAL A 275 -15.24 -5.93 3.48
N ALA A 276 -14.24 -6.70 3.90
CA ALA A 276 -13.87 -6.82 5.30
C ALA A 276 -13.43 -5.47 5.90
N ALA A 277 -12.66 -4.67 5.16
CA ALA A 277 -12.29 -3.33 5.58
C ALA A 277 -13.50 -2.39 5.66
N GLY A 278 -14.47 -2.53 4.76
CA GLY A 278 -15.76 -1.84 4.83
C GLY A 278 -16.53 -2.14 6.12
N VAL A 279 -16.63 -3.42 6.48
CA VAL A 279 -17.25 -3.87 7.74
C VAL A 279 -16.50 -3.33 8.96
N LEU A 280 -15.16 -3.38 8.93
CA LEU A 280 -14.32 -2.82 10.00
C LEU A 280 -14.52 -1.30 10.14
N LYS A 281 -14.51 -0.55 9.03
CA LYS A 281 -14.77 0.89 9.01
C LYS A 281 -16.12 1.22 9.64
N ALA A 282 -17.18 0.48 9.31
CA ALA A 282 -18.50 0.67 9.90
C ALA A 282 -18.46 0.46 11.43
N SER A 283 -17.81 -0.60 11.91
CA SER A 283 -17.63 -0.87 13.34
C SER A 283 -16.86 0.24 14.08
N ARG A 284 -15.84 0.84 13.43
CA ARG A 284 -15.08 1.96 14.00
C ARG A 284 -15.89 3.24 14.03
N ALA A 285 -16.69 3.50 13.00
CA ALA A 285 -17.59 4.65 12.95
C ALA A 285 -18.65 4.59 14.08
N GLU A 286 -19.21 3.42 14.36
CA GLU A 286 -20.11 3.20 15.51
C GLU A 286 -19.43 3.49 16.86
N SER A 287 -18.10 3.28 16.92
CA SER A 287 -17.28 3.59 18.09
C SER A 287 -16.79 5.05 18.12
N GLY A 288 -17.26 5.90 17.21
CA GLY A 288 -16.93 7.32 17.13
C GLY A 288 -15.60 7.65 16.46
N GLN A 289 -14.98 6.69 15.77
CA GLN A 289 -13.73 6.92 15.04
C GLN A 289 -13.95 6.91 13.53
N ALA A 290 -13.64 8.03 12.89
CA ALA A 290 -13.66 8.14 11.43
C ALA A 290 -12.45 7.41 10.84
N VAL A 291 -12.72 6.45 9.95
CA VAL A 291 -11.70 5.69 9.23
C VAL A 291 -11.93 5.83 7.73
N GLN A 292 -10.85 6.10 7.00
CA GLN A 292 -10.79 6.09 5.54
C GLN A 292 -10.11 4.80 5.07
N LEU A 293 -10.61 4.25 3.97
CA LEU A 293 -10.05 3.05 3.35
C LEU A 293 -9.19 3.47 2.16
N GLY A 294 -8.01 2.87 2.04
CA GLY A 294 -7.24 2.87 0.80
C GLY A 294 -7.79 1.85 -0.19
N LEU A 295 -7.02 1.58 -1.24
CA LEU A 295 -7.32 0.53 -2.20
C LEU A 295 -6.69 -0.81 -1.76
N PRO A 296 -7.32 -1.95 -2.08
CA PRO A 296 -6.72 -3.25 -1.85
C PRO A 296 -5.49 -3.45 -2.76
N LEU A 297 -4.39 -3.90 -2.18
CA LEU A 297 -3.15 -4.25 -2.86
C LEU A 297 -2.99 -5.77 -2.82
N PHE A 298 -3.06 -6.41 -3.97
CA PHE A 298 -2.72 -7.83 -4.11
C PHE A 298 -1.20 -8.03 -4.04
N MET A 299 -0.76 -9.09 -3.37
CA MET A 299 0.64 -9.41 -3.13
C MET A 299 0.92 -10.89 -3.39
N GLU A 300 2.08 -11.15 -3.99
CA GLU A 300 2.60 -12.50 -4.26
C GLU A 300 3.90 -12.77 -3.46
N GLY A 301 4.07 -14.02 -3.03
CA GLY A 301 5.26 -14.58 -2.44
C GLY A 301 5.67 -14.02 -1.07
N GLY A 302 6.98 -14.10 -0.78
CA GLY A 302 7.59 -13.61 0.47
C GLY A 302 7.46 -12.10 0.69
N GLY A 303 7.00 -11.33 -0.31
CA GLY A 303 6.73 -9.90 -0.18
C GLY A 303 5.73 -9.59 0.96
N CYS A 304 4.81 -10.52 1.21
CA CYS A 304 3.84 -10.47 2.31
C CYS A 304 4.51 -10.42 3.69
N ILE A 305 5.57 -11.21 3.92
CA ILE A 305 6.31 -11.27 5.19
C ILE A 305 7.35 -10.15 5.27
N GLU A 306 7.95 -9.78 4.14
CA GLU A 306 8.99 -8.76 4.07
C GLU A 306 8.47 -7.35 4.36
N PHE A 307 7.17 -7.11 4.15
CA PHE A 307 6.50 -5.91 4.63
C PHE A 307 6.69 -5.71 6.16
N PHE A 308 6.67 -6.81 6.94
CA PHE A 308 6.89 -6.82 8.39
C PHE A 308 8.36 -6.67 8.81
N ALA A 309 9.31 -6.95 7.93
CA ALA A 309 10.75 -6.94 8.26
C ALA A 309 11.33 -5.53 8.46
N SER A 310 10.56 -4.48 8.15
CA SER A 310 11.00 -3.07 8.17
C SER A 310 10.85 -2.36 9.53
N GLY A 311 10.58 -3.09 10.61
CA GLY A 311 10.42 -2.53 11.96
C GLY A 311 8.99 -2.06 12.27
N ILE A 312 8.01 -2.52 11.48
CA ILE A 312 6.60 -2.26 11.67
C ILE A 312 6.01 -3.31 12.64
N GLN A 313 5.11 -2.89 13.53
CA GLN A 313 4.44 -3.81 14.45
C GLN A 313 3.28 -4.50 13.73
N GLY A 314 3.08 -5.79 14.02
CA GLY A 314 1.99 -6.56 13.43
C GLY A 314 1.54 -7.72 14.32
N MET A 315 0.27 -8.08 14.18
CA MET A 315 -0.32 -9.27 14.80
C MET A 315 -1.13 -10.01 13.76
N ALA A 316 -0.98 -11.33 13.72
CA ALA A 316 -1.79 -12.20 12.89
C ALA A 316 -2.78 -12.99 13.74
N GLN A 317 -3.92 -13.33 13.16
CA GLN A 317 -4.88 -14.27 13.70
C GLN A 317 -5.28 -15.24 12.61
N THR A 318 -5.02 -16.52 12.82
CA THR A 318 -5.39 -17.57 11.89
C THR A 318 -6.90 -17.84 11.98
N VAL A 319 -7.51 -18.03 10.80
CA VAL A 319 -8.88 -18.51 10.63
C VAL A 319 -8.87 -19.75 9.75
N ARG A 320 -9.72 -20.72 10.08
CA ARG A 320 -9.77 -22.05 9.45
C ARG A 320 -11.17 -22.33 8.94
N GLY A 321 -11.28 -22.82 7.72
CA GLY A 321 -12.55 -23.24 7.14
C GLY A 321 -12.67 -24.75 7.05
N LYS A 322 -13.68 -25.21 6.31
CA LYS A 322 -13.82 -26.62 5.95
C LYS A 322 -12.65 -27.07 5.06
N GLY A 323 -12.20 -28.31 5.23
CA GLY A 323 -11.07 -28.86 4.48
C GLY A 323 -9.74 -28.34 4.99
N ASP A 324 -8.83 -28.01 4.08
CA ASP A 324 -7.50 -27.45 4.39
C ASP A 324 -7.46 -25.92 4.24
N LEU A 325 -8.63 -25.25 4.24
CA LEU A 325 -8.74 -23.80 4.13
C LEU A 325 -8.14 -23.14 5.38
N GLU A 326 -7.01 -22.46 5.22
CA GLU A 326 -6.32 -21.71 6.28
C GLU A 326 -5.91 -20.34 5.76
N ALA A 327 -6.39 -19.28 6.42
CA ALA A 327 -6.01 -17.90 6.12
C ALA A 327 -5.58 -17.16 7.38
N HIS A 328 -4.74 -16.15 7.21
CA HIS A 328 -4.26 -15.29 8.27
C HIS A 328 -4.80 -13.88 8.07
N VAL A 329 -5.53 -13.40 9.08
CA VAL A 329 -5.96 -12.01 9.17
C VAL A 329 -4.88 -11.26 9.93
N ILE A 330 -4.29 -10.26 9.30
CA ILE A 330 -3.13 -9.55 9.85
C ILE A 330 -3.46 -8.08 9.99
N ILE A 331 -3.18 -7.53 11.17
CA ILE A 331 -3.18 -6.09 11.40
C ILE A 331 -1.74 -5.62 11.56
N ILE A 332 -1.38 -4.64 10.73
CA ILE A 332 -0.11 -3.94 10.76
C ILE A 332 -0.36 -2.52 11.27
N TRP A 333 0.48 -1.99 12.15
CA TRP A 333 0.35 -0.62 12.61
C TRP A 333 1.70 0.01 12.98
N GLN A 334 1.66 1.32 13.18
CA GLN A 334 2.76 2.10 13.70
C GLN A 334 2.31 2.88 14.93
N GLU A 335 3.04 2.77 16.03
CA GLU A 335 2.87 3.69 17.16
C GLU A 335 3.45 5.06 16.75
N GLY A 336 2.66 6.12 16.98
CA GLY A 336 3.07 7.52 16.78
C GLY A 336 4.04 8.02 17.83
#